data_AF-A0A381V3S7-F1
#
_entry.id   AF-A0A381V3S7-F1
#
_cell.length_a   1.000
_cell.length_b   1.000
_cell.length_c   1.000
_cell.angle_alpha   90.00
_cell.angle_beta   90.00
_cell.angle_gamma   90.00
#
_symmetry.space_group_name_H-M   'P 1'
#
loop_
_entity.id
_entity.type
_entity.pdbx_description
1 polymer ?
#
loop_
_entity_poly.entity_id
_entity_poly.type
_entity_poly.pdbx_seq_one_letter_code
_entity_poly.pdbx_strand_id
1 'polypeptide(L)'
;MQLDNCSQIFTLGPEGTFSDEAAQKIRGDGVIVTYTGTFAEALFRVTEDPDSVAVVPIENSVAGTVAQVQDSLVSNKLVILGEINLLIEYS
;
A
#
# COMPACT_ATOMS: atom_id res chain seq x y z
N MET A 1 3.08 -3.77 -12.93
CA MET A 1 1.79 -3.06 -12.79
C MET A 1 2.00 -1.65 -13.30
N GLN A 2 1.13 -1.13 -14.15
CA GLN A 2 1.23 0.25 -14.64
C GLN A 2 0.16 1.06 -13.91
N LEU A 3 0.59 2.07 -13.16
CA LEU A 3 -0.27 2.98 -12.41
C LEU A 3 -0.58 4.19 -13.29
N ASP A 4 -1.50 4.04 -14.23
CA ASP A 4 -1.89 5.13 -15.13
C ASP A 4 -2.50 6.28 -14.32
N ASN A 5 -2.00 7.51 -14.55
CA ASN A 5 -2.43 8.75 -13.89
C ASN A 5 -2.31 8.80 -12.35
N CYS A 6 -1.49 7.92 -11.73
CA CYS A 6 -1.25 7.99 -10.30
C CYS A 6 -0.24 9.10 -9.96
N SER A 7 -0.59 9.98 -9.02
CA SER A 7 0.29 11.04 -8.51
C SER A 7 0.97 10.66 -7.19
N GLN A 8 0.33 9.80 -6.39
CA GLN A 8 0.73 9.51 -5.02
C GLN A 8 0.48 8.06 -4.62
N ILE A 9 1.44 7.47 -3.90
CA ILE A 9 1.32 6.17 -3.24
C ILE A 9 1.34 6.40 -1.72
N PHE A 10 0.28 5.97 -1.03
CA PHE A 10 0.23 5.90 0.42
C PHE A 10 0.69 4.53 0.91
N THR A 11 1.55 4.49 1.93
CA THR A 11 1.95 3.22 2.55
C THR A 11 2.35 3.42 4.01
N LEU A 12 2.45 2.33 4.77
CA LEU A 12 2.91 2.38 6.15
C LEU A 12 4.38 2.80 6.22
N GLY A 13 4.67 3.80 7.04
CA GLY A 13 6.03 4.24 7.31
C GLY A 13 6.71 3.55 8.51
N PRO A 14 7.92 3.99 8.86
CA PRO A 14 8.71 4.99 8.12
C PRO A 14 9.32 4.41 6.82
N GLU A 15 10.10 5.23 6.12
CA GLU A 15 11.02 4.79 5.08
C GLU A 15 11.89 3.62 5.58
N GLY A 16 12.14 2.64 4.71
CA GLY A 16 12.92 1.43 5.01
C GLY A 16 12.12 0.26 5.60
N THR A 17 10.80 0.39 5.78
CA THR A 17 9.96 -0.78 6.09
C THR A 17 9.75 -1.66 4.85
N PHE A 18 9.27 -2.90 5.05
CA PHE A 18 8.86 -3.74 3.92
C PHE A 18 7.67 -3.15 3.13
N SER A 19 6.85 -2.30 3.76
CA SER A 19 5.76 -1.59 3.07
C SER A 19 6.31 -0.48 2.18
N ASP A 20 7.32 0.25 2.65
CA ASP A 20 8.10 1.17 1.81
C ASP A 20 8.74 0.41 0.63
N GLU A 21 9.48 -0.68 0.86
CA GLU A 21 10.10 -1.44 -0.23
C GLU A 21 9.08 -1.90 -1.28
N ALA A 22 7.91 -2.39 -0.83
CA ALA A 22 6.80 -2.75 -1.71
C ALA A 22 6.29 -1.56 -2.53
N ALA A 23 6.14 -0.39 -1.91
CA ALA A 23 5.73 0.83 -2.59
C ALA A 23 6.77 1.30 -3.61
N GLN A 24 8.06 1.28 -3.26
CA GLN A 24 9.15 1.65 -4.17
C GLN A 24 9.22 0.74 -5.40
N LYS A 25 8.94 -0.57 -5.25
CA LYS A 25 8.97 -1.53 -6.36
C LYS A 25 7.95 -1.26 -7.47
N ILE A 26 6.83 -0.61 -7.14
CA ILE A 26 5.78 -0.28 -8.11
C ILE A 26 5.74 1.20 -8.47
N ARG A 27 6.57 2.02 -7.82
CA ARG A 27 6.60 3.47 -8.02
C ARG A 27 7.02 3.79 -9.45
N GLY A 28 6.15 4.46 -10.19
CA GLY A 28 6.47 5.03 -11.50
C GLY A 28 7.29 6.31 -11.39
N ASP A 29 7.77 6.80 -12.53
CA ASP A 29 8.45 8.09 -12.61
C ASP A 29 7.50 9.24 -12.20
N GLY A 30 7.99 10.13 -11.33
CA GLY A 30 7.22 11.29 -10.87
C GLY A 30 6.17 11.00 -9.78
N VAL A 31 5.95 9.74 -9.41
CA VAL A 31 5.02 9.35 -8.34
C VAL A 31 5.66 9.55 -6.97
N ILE A 32 4.95 10.20 -6.04
CA ILE A 32 5.44 10.47 -4.69
C ILE A 32 4.98 9.36 -3.73
N VAL A 33 5.89 8.81 -2.92
CA VAL A 33 5.53 7.92 -1.81
C VAL A 33 5.32 8.75 -0.54
N THR A 34 4.19 8.55 0.12
CA THR A 34 3.81 9.25 1.35
C THR A 34 3.50 8.26 2.45
N TYR A 35 4.24 8.38 3.55
CA TYR A 35 4.15 7.48 4.68
C TYR A 35 3.01 7.87 5.62
N THR A 36 2.21 6.89 6.03
CA THR A 36 1.16 7.00 7.03
C THR A 36 1.54 6.25 8.31
N GLY A 37 0.83 6.53 9.40
CA GLY A 37 1.04 5.85 10.68
C GLY A 37 0.37 4.47 10.75
N THR A 38 -0.64 4.22 9.92
CA THR A 38 -1.34 2.92 9.87
C THR A 38 -1.78 2.56 8.44
N PHE A 39 -2.06 1.26 8.20
CA PHE A 39 -2.64 0.81 6.93
C PHE A 39 -4.06 1.35 6.71
N ALA A 40 -4.86 1.45 7.77
CA ALA A 40 -6.20 2.03 7.68
C ALA A 40 -6.15 3.50 7.24
N GLU A 41 -5.19 4.27 7.75
CA GLU A 41 -4.93 5.64 7.31
C GLU A 41 -4.52 5.68 5.83
N ALA A 42 -3.59 4.81 5.38
CA ALA A 42 -3.21 4.77 3.96
C ALA A 42 -4.42 4.52 3.04
N LEU A 43 -5.27 3.57 3.40
CA LEU A 43 -6.48 3.24 2.63
C LEU A 43 -7.52 4.35 2.69
N PHE A 44 -7.67 5.01 3.84
CA PHE A 44 -8.58 6.16 3.98
C PHE A 44 -8.13 7.33 3.09
N ARG A 45 -6.83 7.63 3.02
CA ARG A 45 -6.31 8.73 2.18
C ARG A 45 -6.61 8.54 0.70
N VAL A 46 -6.62 7.30 0.21
CA VAL A 46 -7.07 6.98 -1.17
C VAL A 46 -8.53 7.33 -1.40
N THR A 47 -9.39 7.24 -0.37
CA THR A 47 -10.79 7.66 -0.50
C THR A 47 -10.95 9.18 -0.63
N GLU A 48 -9.96 9.95 -0.20
CA GLU A 48 -9.94 11.43 -0.29
C GLU A 48 -9.30 11.93 -1.60
N ASP A 49 -8.45 11.12 -2.23
CA ASP A 49 -7.70 11.48 -3.44
C ASP A 49 -7.85 10.41 -4.54
N PRO A 50 -8.72 10.63 -5.56
CA PRO A 50 -8.96 9.70 -6.65
C PRO A 50 -7.75 9.38 -7.53
N ASP A 51 -6.74 10.24 -7.57
CA ASP A 51 -5.53 10.07 -8.40
C ASP A 51 -4.38 9.45 -7.59
N SER A 52 -4.70 8.75 -6.50
CA SER A 52 -3.76 8.11 -5.59
C SER A 52 -4.04 6.61 -5.43
N VAL A 53 -3.04 5.88 -4.91
CA VAL A 53 -3.18 4.47 -4.55
C VAL A 53 -2.55 4.19 -3.19
N ALA A 54 -2.91 3.07 -2.58
CA ALA A 54 -2.25 2.59 -1.37
C ALA A 54 -1.57 1.25 -1.62
N VAL A 55 -0.39 1.07 -1.05
CA VAL A 55 0.31 -0.22 -0.99
C VAL A 55 0.25 -0.73 0.44
N VAL A 56 -0.47 -1.83 0.62
CA VAL A 56 -0.73 -2.44 1.93
C VAL A 56 -0.59 -3.96 1.83
N PRO A 57 -0.12 -4.64 2.89
CA PRO A 57 -0.05 -6.10 2.92
C PRO A 57 -1.44 -6.69 3.14
N ILE A 58 -1.85 -7.65 2.31
CA ILE A 58 -3.11 -8.40 2.52
C ILE A 58 -2.87 -9.68 3.34
N GLU A 59 -1.70 -10.27 3.19
CA GLU A 59 -1.28 -11.52 3.83
C GLU A 59 0.22 -11.51 4.12
N ASN A 60 0.62 -12.12 5.23
CA ASN A 60 2.00 -12.38 5.60
C ASN A 60 2.19 -13.91 5.73
N SER A 61 3.20 -14.48 5.09
CA SER A 61 3.45 -15.93 5.12
C SER A 61 3.74 -16.50 6.52
N VAL A 62 4.15 -15.66 7.47
CA VAL A 62 4.46 -16.04 8.86
C VAL A 62 3.26 -15.89 9.78
N ALA A 63 2.50 -14.80 9.62
CA ALA A 63 1.44 -14.40 10.54
C ALA A 63 0.02 -14.53 9.97
N GLY A 64 -0.11 -14.95 8.70
CA GLY A 64 -1.36 -15.04 7.97
C GLY A 64 -1.90 -13.67 7.54
N THR A 65 -3.21 -13.62 7.35
CA THR A 65 -3.97 -12.44 6.91
C THR A 65 -3.73 -11.19 7.76
N VAL A 66 -3.67 -10.03 7.10
CA VAL A 66 -3.63 -8.72 7.78
C VAL A 66 -5.06 -8.19 7.95
N ALA A 67 -5.69 -8.54 9.08
CA ALA A 67 -7.11 -8.25 9.34
C ALA A 67 -7.47 -6.76 9.18
N GLN A 68 -6.65 -5.84 9.69
CA GLN A 68 -6.90 -4.39 9.58
C GLN A 68 -7.08 -3.91 8.13
N VAL A 69 -6.32 -4.49 7.20
CA VAL A 69 -6.40 -4.15 5.77
C VAL A 69 -7.70 -4.72 5.18
N GLN A 70 -8.04 -5.95 5.52
CA GLN A 70 -9.30 -6.56 5.07
C GLN A 70 -10.53 -5.79 5.57
N ASP A 71 -10.56 -5.45 6.85
CA ASP A 71 -11.65 -4.66 7.45
C ASP A 71 -11.78 -3.30 6.76
N SER A 72 -10.65 -2.67 6.42
CA SER A 72 -10.62 -1.39 5.72
C SER A 72 -11.12 -1.50 4.28
N LEU A 73 -10.80 -2.59 3.58
CA LEU A 73 -11.30 -2.84 2.22
C LEU A 73 -12.82 -3.09 2.20
N VAL A 74 -13.36 -3.75 3.24
CA VAL A 74 -14.81 -3.95 3.38
C VAL A 74 -15.52 -2.65 3.74
N SER A 75 -14.90 -1.81 4.56
CA SER A 75 -15.53 -0.60 5.10
C SER A 75 -15.49 0.60 4.14
N ASN A 76 -14.65 0.57 3.11
CA ASN A 76 -14.45 1.69 2.19
C ASN A 76 -14.72 1.28 0.74
N LYS A 77 -15.11 2.25 -0.10
CA LYS A 77 -15.30 2.03 -1.54
C LYS A 77 -13.96 2.04 -2.27
N LEU A 78 -13.19 0.97 -2.10
CA LEU A 78 -11.89 0.77 -2.72
C LEU A 78 -11.93 -0.36 -3.74
N VAL A 79 -11.01 -0.31 -4.70
CA VAL A 79 -10.81 -1.38 -5.69
C VAL A 79 -9.35 -1.82 -5.66
N ILE A 80 -9.12 -3.13 -5.76
CA ILE A 80 -7.77 -3.69 -5.85
C ILE A 80 -7.33 -3.58 -7.31
N LEU A 81 -6.26 -2.82 -7.56
CA LEU A 81 -5.70 -2.61 -8.90
C LEU A 81 -4.68 -3.69 -9.31
N GLY A 82 -4.12 -4.40 -8.34
CA GLY A 82 -3.17 -5.48 -8.56
C GLY A 82 -2.52 -5.96 -7.28
N GLU A 83 -1.60 -6.91 -7.42
CA GLU A 83 -0.85 -7.52 -6.33
C GLU A 83 0.65 -7.62 -6.66
N ILE A 84 1.46 -7.66 -5.62
CA ILE A 84 2.88 -8.00 -5.69
C ILE A 84 3.23 -8.93 -4.53
N ASN A 85 4.21 -9.81 -4.75
CA ASN A 85 4.79 -10.63 -3.71
C ASN A 85 6.16 -10.08 -3.33
N LEU A 86 6.35 -9.82 -2.04
CA LEU A 86 7.63 -9.37 -1.50
C LEU A 86 8.25 -10.50 -0.67
N LEU A 87 9.40 -11.00 -1.11
CA LEU A 87 10.19 -11.93 -0.31
C LEU A 87 10.81 -11.16 0.86
N ILE A 88 10.54 -11.62 2.08
CA ILE A 88 11.03 -11.00 3.31
C ILE A 88 12.28 -11.74 3.78
N GLU A 89 13.40 -11.04 3.78
CA GLU A 89 14.68 -11.52 4.31
C GLU A 89 15.15 -10.62 5.46
N TYR A 90 15.69 -11.23 6.51
CA TYR A 90 16.28 -10.52 7.64
C TYR A 90 17.79 -10.74 7.58
N SER A 91 18.56 -9.65 7.70
CA SER A 91 20.03 -9.65 7.75
C SER A 91 20.56 -9.19 9.10
#